data_AF-A0A7X9GLB9-F1
#
_entry.id   AF-A0A7X9GLB9-F1
#
_cell.length_a   1.000
_cell.length_b   1.000
_cell.length_c   1.000
_cell.angle_alpha   90.00
_cell.angle_beta   90.00
_cell.angle_gamma   90.00
#
_symmetry.space_group_name_H-M   'P 1'
#
loop_
_entity.id
_entity.type
_entity.pdbx_description
1 polymer ?
#
loop_
_entity_poly.entity_id
_entity_poly.type
_entity_poly.pdbx_seq_one_letter_code
_entity_poly.pdbx_strand_id
1 'polypeptide(L)'
;MQNKNRLKIIIAAAVILIIILISWIFKSKVVVNDILIEVPVKRGSFIAEVHSTGHLQAENSTSIEVPSELSSRNINIFEIKITDLVEEGTVVREGDFVASLDHSAVEEIMNNAYDELEKSLQALEDARIDTNITMSNLRDGLLNSRVAVEEQQLVLDQSIYESP
;
A
#
# COMPACT_ATOMS: atom_id res chain seq x y z
N MET A 1 -98.39 -59.99 59.22
CA MET A 1 -97.03 -60.11 59.78
C MET A 1 -95.99 -60.04 58.66
N GLN A 2 -95.34 -58.87 58.53
CA GLN A 2 -93.98 -58.56 58.05
C GLN A 2 -93.28 -59.22 56.82
N ASN A 3 -93.93 -59.89 55.86
CA ASN A 3 -93.20 -60.49 54.72
C ASN A 3 -93.48 -59.97 53.29
N LYS A 4 -94.39 -59.00 53.10
CA LYS A 4 -94.71 -58.45 51.76
C LYS A 4 -93.82 -57.26 51.33
N ASN A 5 -93.16 -56.59 52.28
CA ASN A 5 -92.33 -55.40 52.02
C ASN A 5 -90.86 -55.76 51.72
N ARG A 6 -90.34 -56.89 52.23
CA ARG A 6 -88.97 -57.35 51.91
C ARG A 6 -88.84 -57.82 50.46
N LEU A 7 -89.88 -58.44 49.89
CA LEU A 7 -89.88 -58.87 48.49
C LEU A 7 -89.80 -57.69 47.51
N LYS A 8 -90.49 -56.58 47.81
CA LYS A 8 -90.43 -55.33 47.01
C LYS A 8 -89.06 -54.66 47.08
N ILE A 9 -88.38 -54.74 48.23
CA ILE A 9 -87.02 -54.20 48.42
C ILE A 9 -86.00 -55.03 47.63
N ILE A 10 -86.14 -56.36 47.58
CA ILE A 10 -85.25 -57.24 46.81
C ILE A 10 -85.42 -57.02 45.30
N ILE A 11 -86.67 -56.85 44.82
CA ILE A 11 -86.95 -56.55 43.41
C ILE A 11 -86.41 -55.16 43.03
N ALA A 12 -86.58 -54.15 43.89
CA ALA A 12 -86.01 -52.82 43.65
C ALA A 12 -84.47 -52.83 43.62
N ALA A 13 -83.83 -53.61 44.50
CA ALA A 13 -82.38 -53.76 44.52
C ALA A 13 -81.86 -54.46 43.25
N ALA A 14 -82.55 -55.50 42.76
CA ALA A 14 -82.18 -56.19 41.53
C ALA A 14 -82.29 -55.29 40.30
N VAL A 15 -83.34 -54.46 40.22
CA VAL A 15 -83.53 -53.50 39.12
C VAL A 15 -82.43 -52.42 39.12
N ILE A 16 -82.06 -51.91 40.30
CA ILE A 16 -80.95 -50.96 40.43
C ILE A 16 -79.62 -51.58 40.00
N LEU A 17 -79.38 -52.86 40.35
CA LEU A 17 -78.17 -53.58 39.97
C LEU A 17 -78.08 -53.80 38.45
N ILE A 18 -79.20 -54.11 37.80
CA ILE A 18 -79.29 -54.24 36.34
C ILE A 18 -79.05 -52.89 35.63
N ILE A 19 -79.59 -51.79 36.16
CA ILE A 19 -79.37 -50.44 35.62
C ILE A 19 -77.90 -50.04 35.74
N ILE A 20 -77.24 -50.37 36.86
CA ILE A 20 -75.80 -50.13 37.05
C ILE A 20 -74.97 -50.96 36.05
N LEU A 21 -75.33 -52.23 35.83
CA LEU A 21 -74.64 -53.08 34.86
C LEU A 21 -74.78 -52.57 33.42
N ILE A 22 -75.99 -52.14 33.03
CA ILE A 22 -76.26 -51.56 31.71
C ILE A 22 -75.49 -50.25 31.53
N SER A 23 -75.46 -49.39 32.55
CA SER A 23 -74.69 -48.15 32.53
C SER A 23 -73.19 -48.41 32.39
N TRP A 24 -72.68 -49.49 32.99
CA TRP A 24 -71.27 -49.86 32.89
C TRP A 24 -70.90 -50.40 31.50
N ILE A 25 -71.77 -51.21 30.88
CA ILE A 25 -71.58 -51.73 29.51
C ILE A 25 -71.68 -50.61 28.46
N PHE A 26 -72.56 -49.61 28.67
CA PHE A 26 -72.73 -48.48 27.75
C PHE A 26 -71.69 -47.36 27.89
N LYS A 27 -70.73 -47.47 28.81
CA LYS A 27 -69.52 -46.62 28.79
C LYS A 27 -68.63 -47.02 27.62
N SER A 28 -69.12 -46.68 26.43
CA SER A 28 -68.43 -46.81 25.16
C SER A 28 -67.16 -45.97 25.21
N LYS A 29 -66.09 -46.60 24.72
CA LYS A 29 -64.74 -46.05 24.62
C LYS A 29 -64.80 -44.66 23.98
N VAL A 30 -64.29 -43.66 24.71
CA VAL A 30 -63.97 -42.35 24.14
C VAL A 30 -62.91 -42.59 23.08
N VAL A 31 -63.31 -42.57 21.81
CA VAL A 31 -62.38 -42.50 20.70
C VAL A 31 -61.85 -41.07 20.70
N VAL A 32 -60.64 -40.91 21.22
CA VAL A 32 -59.88 -39.67 21.06
C VAL A 32 -59.51 -39.61 19.58
N ASN A 33 -60.36 -38.97 18.79
CA ASN A 33 -59.98 -38.58 17.44
C ASN A 33 -58.98 -37.44 17.61
N ASP A 34 -57.69 -37.77 17.57
CA ASP A 34 -56.65 -36.79 17.24
C ASP A 34 -57.08 -36.11 15.94
N ILE A 35 -57.59 -34.90 16.04
CA ILE A 35 -57.95 -34.07 14.90
C ILE A 35 -56.67 -33.63 14.21
N LEU A 36 -56.18 -34.49 13.32
CA LEU A 36 -55.06 -34.18 12.45
C LEU A 36 -55.57 -33.19 11.39
N ILE A 37 -55.16 -31.93 11.52
CA ILE A 37 -55.48 -30.89 10.53
C ILE A 37 -54.63 -31.16 9.29
N GLU A 38 -55.23 -31.81 8.29
CA GLU A 38 -54.58 -32.09 7.00
C GLU A 38 -54.93 -31.00 5.97
N VAL A 39 -53.90 -30.36 5.40
CA VAL A 39 -54.04 -29.35 4.34
C VAL A 39 -53.44 -29.90 3.05
N PRO A 40 -54.14 -29.81 1.89
CA PRO A 40 -53.62 -30.28 0.62
C PRO A 40 -52.44 -29.44 0.15
N VAL A 41 -51.29 -30.07 -0.09
CA VAL A 41 -50.10 -29.42 -0.64
C VAL A 41 -50.26 -29.14 -2.14
N LYS A 42 -49.99 -27.90 -2.57
CA LYS A 42 -49.96 -27.52 -3.98
C LYS A 42 -48.52 -27.47 -4.46
N ARG A 43 -48.23 -28.16 -5.58
CA ARG A 43 -46.91 -28.13 -6.22
C ARG A 43 -46.84 -26.94 -7.17
N GLY A 44 -45.78 -26.15 -7.05
CA GLY A 44 -45.46 -25.03 -7.93
C GLY A 44 -43.94 -24.93 -8.10
N SER A 45 -43.48 -24.19 -9.10
CA SER A 45 -42.04 -23.94 -9.28
C SER A 45 -41.55 -23.06 -8.13
N PHE A 46 -40.66 -23.59 -7.30
CA PHE A 46 -40.00 -22.84 -6.24
C PHE A 46 -38.60 -22.45 -6.72
N ILE A 47 -38.35 -21.15 -6.84
CA ILE A 47 -37.04 -20.60 -7.19
C ILE A 47 -36.37 -20.23 -5.86
N ALA A 48 -35.30 -20.93 -5.51
CA ALA A 48 -34.49 -20.66 -4.34
C ALA A 48 -33.41 -19.62 -4.72
N GLU A 49 -33.67 -18.34 -4.44
CA GLU A 49 -32.67 -17.29 -4.63
C GLU A 49 -31.77 -17.19 -3.39
N VAL A 50 -30.46 -17.25 -3.60
CA VAL A 50 -29.46 -17.06 -2.55
C VAL A 50 -28.94 -15.64 -2.64
N HIS A 51 -29.32 -14.80 -1.68
CA HIS A 51 -28.81 -13.43 -1.59
C HIS A 51 -27.45 -13.45 -0.88
N SER A 52 -26.40 -13.10 -1.62
CA SER A 52 -25.08 -12.86 -1.05
C SER A 52 -24.83 -11.36 -0.97
N THR A 53 -24.39 -10.88 0.19
CA THR A 53 -23.95 -9.51 0.38
C THR A 53 -22.45 -9.42 0.10
N GLY A 54 -22.04 -8.37 -0.61
CA GLY A 54 -20.65 -8.09 -0.94
C GLY A 54 -20.40 -6.59 -0.99
N HIS A 55 -19.13 -6.19 -0.92
CA HIS A 55 -18.72 -4.80 -1.10
C HIS A 55 -18.21 -4.61 -2.53
N LEU A 56 -18.54 -3.47 -3.14
CA LEU A 56 -17.96 -3.08 -4.41
C LEU A 56 -16.53 -2.59 -4.15
N GLN A 57 -15.59 -3.04 -4.97
CA GLN A 57 -14.21 -2.60 -4.97
C GLN A 57 -13.86 -2.08 -6.36
N ALA A 58 -12.98 -1.08 -6.44
CA ALA A 58 -12.47 -0.60 -7.70
C ALA A 58 -11.75 -1.75 -8.44
N GLU A 59 -11.97 -1.84 -9.75
CA GLU A 59 -11.30 -2.84 -10.60
C GLU A 59 -9.78 -2.65 -10.58
N ASN A 60 -9.34 -1.38 -10.60
CA ASN A 60 -7.95 -0.99 -10.50
C ASN A 60 -7.80 0.14 -9.48
N SER A 61 -6.76 0.05 -8.66
CA SER A 61 -6.39 1.08 -7.67
C SER A 61 -4.90 1.31 -7.78
N THR A 62 -4.52 2.52 -8.18
CA THR A 62 -3.11 2.93 -8.30
C THR A 62 -2.86 4.11 -7.37
N SER A 63 -1.81 3.99 -6.55
CA SER A 63 -1.31 5.10 -5.74
C SER A 63 -0.28 5.87 -6.55
N ILE A 64 -0.40 7.19 -6.62
CA ILE A 64 0.58 8.07 -7.26
C ILE A 64 1.59 8.46 -6.18
N GLU A 65 2.81 7.95 -6.30
CA GLU A 65 3.89 8.22 -5.36
C GLU A 65 4.85 9.28 -5.93
N VAL A 66 5.42 10.09 -5.03
CA VAL A 66 6.48 11.04 -5.39
C VAL A 66 7.76 10.23 -5.68
N PRO A 67 8.51 10.56 -6.75
CA PRO A 67 9.76 9.87 -7.07
C PRO A 67 10.70 9.77 -5.87
N SER A 68 11.23 8.57 -5.63
CA SER A 68 12.08 8.28 -4.46
C SER A 68 13.40 9.07 -4.45
N GLU A 69 13.87 9.44 -5.64
CA GLU A 69 15.06 10.25 -5.87
C GLU A 69 14.91 11.60 -5.18
N LEU A 70 13.73 12.20 -5.28
CA LEU A 70 13.40 13.49 -4.66
C LEU A 70 13.42 13.46 -3.12
N SER A 71 13.28 12.28 -2.52
CA SER A 71 13.40 12.06 -1.07
C SER A 71 14.76 11.46 -0.67
N SER A 72 15.68 11.31 -1.62
CA SER A 72 16.97 10.65 -1.36
C SER A 72 17.92 11.57 -0.59
N ARG A 73 18.61 11.01 0.41
CA ARG A 73 19.62 11.70 1.22
C ARG A 73 20.73 12.36 0.39
N ASN A 74 20.94 11.90 -0.84
CA ASN A 74 22.00 12.38 -1.73
C ASN A 74 21.78 13.82 -2.21
N ILE A 75 20.53 14.24 -2.37
CA ILE A 75 20.19 15.58 -2.86
C ILE A 75 19.82 16.56 -1.73
N ASN A 76 19.98 16.19 -0.46
CA ASN A 76 19.72 17.07 0.70
C ASN A 76 18.34 17.78 0.69
N ILE A 77 17.36 17.23 -0.02
CA ILE A 77 15.98 17.74 0.00
C ILE A 77 15.25 17.00 1.12
N PHE A 78 15.04 17.68 2.25
CA PHE A 78 14.42 17.07 3.44
C PHE A 78 12.90 17.02 3.38
N GLU A 79 12.27 17.99 2.70
CA GLU A 79 10.84 18.10 2.60
C GLU A 79 10.48 18.77 1.28
N ILE A 80 9.68 18.08 0.45
CA ILE A 80 9.12 18.67 -0.76
C ILE A 80 7.66 18.97 -0.48
N LYS A 81 7.32 20.25 -0.60
CA LYS A 81 5.96 20.73 -0.40
C LYS A 81 5.18 20.59 -1.70
N ILE A 82 3.90 20.26 -1.57
CA ILE A 82 2.96 20.30 -2.68
C ILE A 82 2.51 21.76 -2.82
N THR A 83 2.72 22.35 -3.98
CA THR A 83 2.31 23.73 -4.29
C THR A 83 0.87 23.77 -4.76
N ASP A 84 0.48 22.79 -5.58
CA ASP A 84 -0.85 22.73 -6.19
C ASP A 84 -1.30 21.28 -6.33
N LEU A 85 -2.59 21.04 -6.20
CA LEU A 85 -3.22 19.71 -6.23
C LEU A 85 -4.60 19.83 -6.87
N VAL A 86 -4.93 18.87 -7.73
CA VAL A 86 -6.27 18.76 -8.32
C VAL A 86 -7.34 18.48 -7.25
N GLU A 87 -8.54 19.02 -7.44
CA GLU A 87 -9.67 18.81 -6.53
C GLU A 87 -10.06 17.33 -6.41
N GLU A 88 -10.47 16.91 -5.22
CA GLU A 88 -10.91 15.54 -4.96
C GLU A 88 -12.13 15.16 -5.82
N GLY A 89 -12.13 13.93 -6.34
CA GLY A 89 -13.21 13.42 -7.20
C GLY A 89 -13.10 13.84 -8.67
N THR A 90 -12.01 14.49 -9.07
CA THR A 90 -11.76 14.86 -10.48
C THR A 90 -11.42 13.64 -11.33
N VAL A 91 -12.01 13.57 -12.53
CA VAL A 91 -11.69 12.54 -13.52
C VAL A 91 -10.46 12.97 -14.30
N VAL A 92 -9.35 12.26 -14.11
CA VAL A 92 -8.07 12.49 -14.80
C VAL A 92 -7.76 11.34 -15.75
N ARG A 93 -7.07 11.62 -16.85
CA ARG A 93 -6.55 10.60 -17.77
C ARG A 93 -5.08 10.33 -17.47
N GLU A 94 -4.57 9.26 -18.08
CA GLU A 94 -3.15 8.93 -18.01
C GLU A 94 -2.29 10.11 -18.50
N GLY A 95 -1.36 10.56 -17.65
CA GLY A 95 -0.47 11.68 -17.94
C GLY A 95 -1.06 13.07 -17.70
N ASP A 96 -2.33 13.18 -17.29
CA ASP A 96 -2.89 14.47 -16.88
C ASP A 96 -2.21 14.97 -15.59
N PHE A 97 -2.21 16.28 -15.40
CA PHE A 97 -1.64 16.94 -14.22
C PHE A 97 -2.43 16.58 -12.96
N VAL A 98 -1.73 16.16 -11.90
CA VAL A 98 -2.33 15.78 -10.61
C VAL A 98 -1.85 16.69 -9.49
N ALA A 99 -0.54 16.90 -9.38
CA ALA A 99 0.07 17.72 -8.34
C ALA A 99 1.32 18.42 -8.86
N SER A 100 1.57 19.64 -8.37
CA SER A 100 2.83 20.34 -8.53
C SER A 100 3.61 20.30 -7.23
N LEU A 101 4.90 20.00 -7.33
CA LEU A 101 5.85 20.04 -6.22
C LEU A 101 6.63 21.36 -6.26
N ASP A 102 7.08 21.85 -5.11
CA ASP A 102 7.92 23.05 -5.02
C ASP A 102 9.29 22.80 -5.67
N HIS A 103 9.49 23.38 -6.86
CA HIS A 103 10.72 23.23 -7.65
C HIS A 103 11.85 24.13 -7.14
N SER A 104 11.56 25.13 -6.32
CA SER A 104 12.55 26.13 -5.89
C SER A 104 13.70 25.49 -5.12
N ALA A 105 13.39 24.53 -4.25
CA ALA A 105 14.40 23.78 -3.49
C ALA A 105 15.33 22.96 -4.39
N VAL A 106 14.76 22.33 -5.43
CA VAL A 106 15.54 21.55 -6.41
C VAL A 106 16.43 22.48 -7.23
N GLU A 107 15.89 23.62 -7.65
CA GLU A 107 16.60 24.61 -8.45
C GLU A 107 17.78 25.23 -7.69
N GLU A 108 17.62 25.52 -6.40
CA GLU A 108 18.71 26.00 -5.54
C GLU A 108 19.87 24.99 -5.48
N ILE A 109 19.56 23.70 -5.28
CA ILE A 109 20.58 22.64 -5.24
C ILE A 109 21.25 22.48 -6.60
N MET A 110 20.48 22.54 -7.68
CA MET A 110 20.99 22.48 -9.04
C MET A 110 21.96 23.64 -9.32
N ASN A 111 21.58 24.86 -8.96
CA ASN A 111 22.43 26.04 -9.14
C ASN A 111 23.71 25.95 -8.30
N ASN A 112 23.60 25.51 -7.04
CA ASN A 112 24.78 25.29 -6.19
C ASN A 112 25.74 24.25 -6.80
N ALA A 113 25.20 23.17 -7.39
CA ALA A 113 26.01 22.15 -8.07
C ALA A 113 26.69 22.70 -9.34
N TYR A 114 26.00 23.54 -10.11
CA TYR A 114 26.61 24.23 -11.26
C TYR A 114 27.72 25.20 -10.84
N ASP A 115 27.50 25.97 -9.78
CA ASP A 115 28.51 26.90 -9.25
C ASP A 115 29.75 26.16 -8.73
N GLU A 116 29.57 25.01 -8.09
CA GLU A 116 30.68 24.17 -7.63
C GLU A 116 31.46 23.55 -8.79
N LEU A 117 30.75 23.07 -9.82
CA LEU A 117 31.36 22.58 -11.05
C LEU A 117 32.19 23.67 -11.74
N GLU A 118 31.62 24.86 -11.90
CA GLU A 118 32.29 26.00 -12.53
C GLU A 118 33.56 26.38 -11.76
N LYS A 119 33.50 26.46 -10.43
CA LYS A 119 34.68 26.70 -9.58
C LYS A 119 35.74 25.62 -9.76
N SER A 120 35.34 24.35 -9.84
CA SER A 120 36.28 23.25 -10.04
C SER A 120 36.96 23.32 -11.41
N LEU A 121 36.24 23.69 -12.45
CA LEU A 121 36.78 23.88 -13.80
C LEU A 121 37.76 25.06 -13.85
N GLN A 122 37.43 26.18 -13.22
CA GLN A 122 38.32 27.34 -13.13
C GLN A 122 39.61 27.00 -12.39
N ALA A 123 39.52 26.34 -11.24
CA ALA A 123 40.70 25.90 -10.48
C ALA A 123 41.58 24.93 -11.28
N LEU A 124 40.98 24.06 -12.09
CA LEU A 124 41.71 23.16 -12.99
C LEU A 124 42.44 23.94 -14.08
N GLU A 125 41.79 24.93 -14.68
CA GLU A 125 42.42 25.75 -15.73
C GLU A 125 43.57 26.59 -15.17
N ASP A 126 43.38 27.23 -14.02
CA ASP A 126 44.42 27.97 -13.32
C ASP A 126 45.64 27.08 -13.02
N ALA A 127 45.40 25.87 -12.47
CA ALA A 127 46.48 24.92 -12.19
C ALA A 127 47.24 24.50 -13.47
N ARG A 128 46.55 24.41 -14.62
CA ARG A 128 47.20 24.12 -15.91
C ARG A 128 48.06 25.30 -16.38
N ILE A 129 47.58 26.52 -16.24
CA ILE A 129 48.30 27.74 -16.59
C ILE A 129 49.56 27.86 -15.72
N ASP A 130 49.44 27.70 -14.41
CA ASP A 130 50.56 27.75 -13.46
C ASP A 130 51.61 26.67 -13.76
N THR A 131 51.15 25.45 -14.07
CA THR A 131 52.03 24.36 -14.48
C THR A 131 52.77 24.72 -15.76
N ASN A 132 52.09 25.31 -16.74
CA ASN A 132 52.70 25.72 -18.00
C ASN A 132 53.79 26.79 -17.79
N ILE A 133 53.48 27.84 -17.01
CA ILE A 133 54.43 28.90 -16.66
C ILE A 133 55.65 28.32 -15.94
N THR A 134 55.41 27.44 -14.95
CA THR A 134 56.49 26.79 -14.19
C THR A 134 57.38 25.95 -15.10
N MET A 135 56.80 25.16 -15.99
CA MET A 135 57.55 24.36 -16.97
C MET A 135 58.34 25.23 -17.95
N SER A 136 57.78 26.36 -18.39
CA SER A 136 58.50 27.31 -19.24
C SER A 136 59.71 27.90 -18.53
N ASN A 137 59.54 28.36 -17.28
CA ASN A 137 60.64 28.91 -16.48
C ASN A 137 61.76 27.88 -16.24
N LEU A 138 61.40 26.62 -15.94
CA LEU A 138 62.37 25.53 -15.81
C LEU A 138 63.12 25.28 -17.13
N ARG A 139 62.42 25.31 -18.26
CA ARG A 139 63.03 25.15 -19.59
C ARG A 139 64.03 26.26 -19.88
N ASP A 140 63.69 27.50 -19.57
CA ASP A 140 64.57 28.66 -19.80
C ASP A 140 65.79 28.59 -18.87
N GLY A 141 65.61 28.14 -17.62
CA GLY A 141 66.70 27.85 -16.69
C GLY A 141 67.67 26.76 -17.20
N LEU A 142 67.15 25.71 -17.83
CA LEU A 142 67.98 24.68 -18.47
C LEU A 142 68.76 25.23 -19.67
N LEU A 143 68.14 26.10 -20.47
CA LEU A 143 68.80 26.74 -21.61
C LEU A 143 69.95 27.64 -21.15
N ASN A 144 69.71 28.49 -20.14
CA ASN A 144 70.74 29.34 -19.54
C ASN A 144 71.89 28.50 -18.97
N SER A 145 71.57 27.38 -18.30
CA SER A 145 72.57 26.46 -17.76
C SER A 145 73.42 25.80 -18.84
N ARG A 146 72.82 25.46 -20.00
CA ARG A 146 73.56 24.92 -21.16
C ARG A 146 74.51 25.96 -21.74
N VAL A 147 74.03 27.19 -21.95
CA VAL A 147 74.85 28.29 -22.47
C VAL A 147 76.04 28.55 -21.54
N ALA A 148 75.81 28.58 -20.22
CA ALA A 148 76.88 28.77 -19.23
C ALA A 148 77.96 27.66 -19.30
N VAL A 149 77.56 26.41 -19.52
CA VAL A 149 78.51 25.30 -19.72
C VAL A 149 79.29 25.47 -21.02
N GLU A 150 78.63 25.83 -22.13
CA GLU A 150 79.29 26.08 -23.42
C GLU A 150 80.31 27.23 -23.32
N GLU A 151 79.97 28.33 -22.65
CA GLU A 151 80.89 29.44 -22.41
C GLU A 151 82.13 29.01 -21.61
N GLN A 152 81.94 28.25 -20.53
CA GLN A 152 83.06 27.72 -19.73
C GLN A 152 83.94 26.76 -20.55
N GLN A 153 83.32 25.95 -21.41
CA GLN A 153 84.05 25.05 -22.31
C GLN A 153 84.93 25.85 -23.29
N LEU A 154 84.39 26.92 -23.88
CA LEU A 154 85.12 27.80 -24.78
C LEU A 154 86.29 28.51 -24.07
N VAL A 155 86.08 28.95 -22.83
CA VAL A 155 87.15 29.55 -22.00
C VAL A 155 88.26 28.54 -21.73
N LEU A 156 87.90 27.30 -21.37
CA LEU A 156 88.88 26.23 -21.14
C LEU A 156 89.68 25.92 -22.42
N ASP A 157 89.01 25.82 -23.56
CA ASP A 157 89.66 25.57 -24.85
C ASP A 157 90.63 26.71 -25.23
N GLN A 158 90.27 27.97 -24.93
CA GLN A 158 91.12 29.14 -25.17
C GLN A 158 92.27 29.25 -24.17
N SER A 159 92.12 28.75 -22.93
CA SER A 159 93.18 28.74 -21.93
C SER A 159 94.43 27.96 -22.37
N ILE A 160 94.31 27.03 -23.32
CA ILE A 160 95.47 26.31 -23.90
C ILE A 160 96.37 27.26 -24.72
N TYR A 161 95.82 28.35 -25.24
CA TYR A 161 96.51 29.33 -26.08
C TYR A 161 96.97 30.57 -25.31
N GLU A 162 96.47 30.79 -24.10
CA GLU A 162 96.95 31.83 -23.20
C GLU A 162 98.11 31.28 -22.35
N SER A 163 99.33 31.73 -22.63
CA SER A 163 100.53 31.38 -21.85
C SER A 163 100.42 31.92 -20.40
N PRO A 164 100.99 31.21 -19.40
CA PRO A 164 100.79 31.51 -17.98
C PRO A 164 101.33 32.87 -17.52
#